data_AF-A0A7U4P5A6-F1
#
_entry.id   AF-A0A7U4P5A6-F1
#
_cell.length_a   1.000
_cell.length_b   1.000
_cell.length_c   1.000
_cell.angle_alpha   90.00
_cell.angle_beta   90.00
_cell.angle_gamma   90.00
#
_symmetry.space_group_name_H-M   'P 1'
#
loop_
_entity.id
_entity.type
_entity.pdbx_description
1 polymer ?
#
loop_
_entity_poly.entity_id
_entity_poly.type
_entity_poly.pdbx_seq_one_letter_code
_entity_poly.pdbx_strand_id
1 'polypeptide(L)'
;MRAKAPSAGSSRKPAASAGATRPAHVRLAPSETHEPPEPHEPLGPDDPLALPHNPYKGNRGLMRAWYALKNSYNGFRVAIREESAFRQELTLAAIMLPIAAFVPVEPASRALLIGTVLLVLIVELLNSSVETAIDRISLERHELSKRAKDLGSAAVTVALCACVATWGLILGPLVWHKLAG
;
A
#
# COMPACT_ATOMS: atom_id res chain seq x y z
N MET A 1 -68.32 -4.52 19.50
CA MET A 1 -69.00 -5.13 20.66
C MET A 1 -69.40 -6.58 20.31
N ARG A 2 -69.24 -7.49 21.29
CA ARG A 2 -69.55 -8.95 21.31
C ARG A 2 -68.65 -9.83 20.43
N ALA A 3 -67.65 -10.57 20.92
CA ALA A 3 -67.57 -11.55 22.02
C ALA A 3 -68.44 -12.80 21.80
N LYS A 4 -67.82 -14.01 21.84
CA LYS A 4 -68.06 -15.09 22.82
C LYS A 4 -67.46 -16.45 22.34
N ALA A 5 -66.42 -16.92 23.04
CA ALA A 5 -66.13 -18.36 23.26
C ALA A 5 -67.17 -18.91 24.28
N PRO A 6 -67.39 -20.23 24.52
CA PRO A 6 -66.39 -21.07 25.24
C PRO A 6 -66.54 -22.63 25.13
N SER A 7 -65.70 -23.32 25.94
CA SER A 7 -65.96 -24.57 26.70
C SER A 7 -65.75 -25.91 25.98
N ALA A 8 -64.97 -26.92 26.39
CA ALA A 8 -64.24 -27.38 27.59
C ALA A 8 -64.67 -28.81 27.98
N GLY A 9 -63.70 -29.62 28.39
CA GLY A 9 -63.84 -30.81 29.26
C GLY A 9 -63.60 -32.15 28.54
N SER A 10 -63.07 -33.22 29.16
CA SER A 10 -62.37 -33.51 30.42
C SER A 10 -62.30 -35.04 30.52
N SER A 11 -61.25 -35.63 31.14
CA SER A 11 -61.17 -36.94 31.86
C SER A 11 -59.94 -37.76 31.45
N ARG A 12 -59.18 -38.50 32.28
CA ARG A 12 -59.04 -38.73 33.74
C ARG A 12 -57.66 -39.45 33.95
N LYS A 13 -57.07 -39.31 35.15
CA LYS A 13 -55.89 -39.94 35.81
C LYS A 13 -55.92 -41.51 35.88
N PRO A 14 -54.96 -42.30 36.47
CA PRO A 14 -53.85 -42.00 37.43
C PRO A 14 -52.49 -42.81 37.37
N ALA A 15 -51.57 -42.44 38.28
CA ALA A 15 -50.67 -43.28 39.13
C ALA A 15 -49.22 -43.70 38.71
N ALA A 16 -48.27 -43.18 39.51
CA ALA A 16 -47.11 -43.81 40.18
C ALA A 16 -45.97 -44.51 39.39
N SER A 17 -44.73 -44.05 39.58
CA SER A 17 -43.71 -44.75 40.40
C SER A 17 -42.44 -43.91 40.56
N ALA A 18 -41.78 -44.08 41.70
CA ALA A 18 -40.55 -43.41 42.08
C ALA A 18 -39.34 -43.98 41.32
N GLY A 19 -38.44 -43.10 40.86
CA GLY A 19 -37.17 -43.47 40.26
C GLY A 19 -36.14 -42.38 40.49
N ALA A 20 -35.40 -42.49 41.59
CA ALA A 20 -34.26 -41.64 41.88
C ALA A 20 -33.20 -41.80 40.78
N THR A 21 -32.84 -40.71 40.09
CA THR A 21 -31.67 -40.66 39.20
C THR A 21 -30.87 -39.38 39.45
N ARG A 22 -29.59 -39.60 39.74
CA ARG A 22 -28.54 -38.64 40.12
C ARG A 22 -28.37 -37.53 39.07
N PRO A 23 -27.90 -36.32 39.46
CA PRO A 23 -27.62 -35.27 38.48
C PRO A 23 -26.43 -35.68 37.60
N ALA A 24 -26.59 -35.52 36.29
CA ALA A 24 -25.55 -35.77 35.31
C ALA A 24 -24.37 -34.80 35.54
N HIS A 25 -23.21 -35.33 35.90
CA HIS A 25 -21.94 -34.62 35.83
C HIS A 25 -21.72 -34.15 34.39
N VAL A 26 -21.66 -32.84 34.18
CA VAL A 26 -21.10 -32.23 32.98
C VAL A 26 -19.64 -32.70 32.89
N ARG A 27 -19.36 -33.59 31.94
CA ARG A 27 -18.01 -34.03 31.61
C ARG A 27 -17.34 -32.89 30.83
N LEU A 28 -16.55 -32.08 31.52
CA LEU A 28 -15.61 -31.16 30.86
C LEU A 28 -14.68 -32.01 29.99
N ALA A 29 -14.58 -31.67 28.70
CA ALA A 29 -13.62 -32.28 27.79
C ALA A 29 -12.19 -32.01 28.31
N PRO A 30 -11.23 -32.94 28.11
CA PRO A 30 -9.84 -32.71 28.53
C PRO A 30 -9.31 -31.46 27.83
N SER A 31 -8.68 -30.57 28.60
CA SER A 31 -7.96 -29.41 28.08
C SER A 31 -6.91 -29.88 27.08
N GLU A 32 -7.09 -29.57 25.80
CA GLU A 32 -6.05 -29.72 24.80
C GLU A 32 -4.85 -28.88 25.25
N THR A 33 -3.77 -29.56 25.58
CA THR A 33 -2.45 -28.95 25.78
C THR A 33 -2.09 -28.24 24.48
N HIS A 34 -2.00 -26.92 24.52
CA HIS A 34 -1.56 -26.11 23.40
C HIS A 34 -0.07 -26.40 23.17
N GLU A 35 0.25 -27.38 22.33
CA GLU A 35 1.59 -27.51 21.77
C GLU A 35 1.88 -26.23 20.96
N PRO A 36 3.06 -25.62 21.12
CA PRO A 36 3.45 -24.49 20.28
C PRO A 36 3.44 -24.93 18.81
N PRO A 37 2.99 -24.09 17.86
CA PRO A 37 2.91 -24.48 16.46
C PRO A 37 4.29 -24.91 15.97
N GLU A 38 4.38 -26.15 15.49
CA GLU A 38 5.55 -26.71 14.82
C GLU A 38 6.09 -25.70 13.79
N PRO A 39 7.40 -25.40 13.78
CA PRO A 39 8.00 -24.57 12.74
C PRO A 39 7.68 -25.18 11.38
N HIS A 40 6.95 -24.46 10.54
CA HIS A 40 6.56 -24.94 9.21
C HIS A 40 7.79 -25.44 8.44
N GLU A 41 7.86 -26.75 8.23
CA GLU A 41 8.92 -27.37 7.45
C GLU A 41 8.86 -26.79 6.02
N PRO A 42 9.99 -26.32 5.45
CA PRO A 42 9.99 -25.77 4.11
C PRO A 42 9.48 -26.81 3.11
N LEU A 43 8.53 -26.42 2.25
CA LEU A 43 7.93 -27.29 1.22
C LEU A 43 9.04 -27.99 0.41
N GLY A 44 8.94 -29.32 0.31
CA GLY A 44 9.93 -30.14 -0.37
C GLY A 44 9.98 -29.88 -1.89
N PRO A 45 11.04 -30.36 -2.57
CA PRO A 45 11.22 -30.16 -4.01
C PRO A 45 10.09 -30.72 -4.89
N ASP A 46 9.35 -31.71 -4.36
CA ASP A 46 8.27 -32.43 -5.04
C ASP A 46 6.87 -31.92 -4.66
N ASP A 47 6.78 -30.85 -3.87
CA ASP A 47 5.51 -30.27 -3.45
C ASP A 47 4.86 -29.48 -4.62
N PRO A 48 3.60 -29.73 -4.99
CA PRO A 48 2.90 -28.97 -6.03
C PRO A 48 2.73 -27.47 -5.70
N LEU A 49 2.97 -27.04 -4.46
CA LEU A 49 3.01 -25.64 -4.03
C LEU A 49 4.45 -25.06 -3.96
N ALA A 50 5.47 -25.84 -4.30
CA ALA A 50 6.83 -25.34 -4.42
C ALA A 50 6.89 -24.28 -5.53
N LEU A 51 7.22 -23.04 -5.16
CA LEU A 51 7.39 -21.98 -6.14
C LEU A 51 8.52 -22.39 -7.12
N PRO A 52 8.28 -22.34 -8.44
CA PRO A 52 9.31 -22.71 -9.41
C PRO A 52 10.59 -21.93 -9.16
N HIS A 53 11.74 -22.60 -9.31
CA HIS A 53 13.07 -22.01 -9.13
C HIS A 53 13.15 -20.66 -9.83
N ASN A 54 13.30 -19.57 -9.05
CA ASN A 54 13.30 -18.22 -9.58
C ASN A 54 14.43 -18.06 -10.62
N PRO A 55 14.11 -17.96 -11.93
CA PRO A 55 15.11 -17.97 -13.00
C PRO A 55 15.99 -16.71 -13.01
N TYR A 56 15.68 -15.71 -12.17
CA TYR A 56 16.49 -14.50 -12.00
C TYR A 56 17.67 -14.68 -11.04
N LYS A 57 17.85 -15.87 -10.46
CA LYS A 57 18.94 -16.18 -9.53
C LYS A 57 20.21 -16.64 -10.27
N GLY A 58 20.68 -15.86 -11.25
CA GLY A 58 21.80 -16.27 -12.12
C GLY A 58 22.89 -15.22 -12.43
N ASN A 59 22.64 -13.93 -12.24
CA ASN A 59 23.58 -12.90 -12.71
C ASN A 59 24.43 -12.35 -11.55
N ARG A 60 25.64 -12.86 -11.39
CA ARG A 60 26.61 -12.38 -10.39
C ARG A 60 27.07 -10.95 -10.70
N GLY A 61 27.03 -10.07 -9.69
CA GLY A 61 27.72 -8.77 -9.64
C GLY A 61 27.34 -7.76 -10.73
N LEU A 62 28.36 -7.23 -11.42
CA LEU A 62 28.26 -6.12 -12.38
C LEU A 62 27.23 -6.33 -13.49
N MET A 63 27.04 -7.57 -13.94
CA MET A 63 26.05 -7.91 -14.95
C MET A 63 24.63 -7.56 -14.49
N ARG A 64 24.30 -7.80 -13.21
CA ARG A 64 23.00 -7.44 -12.63
C ARG A 64 22.84 -5.92 -12.52
N ALA A 65 23.89 -5.20 -12.14
CA ALA A 65 23.86 -3.74 -12.09
C ALA A 65 23.63 -3.15 -13.49
N TRP A 66 24.29 -3.70 -14.52
CA TRP A 66 24.07 -3.30 -15.91
C TRP A 66 22.63 -3.55 -16.37
N TYR A 67 22.07 -4.74 -16.09
CA TYR A 67 20.67 -5.02 -16.41
C TYR A 67 19.71 -4.09 -15.65
N ALA A 68 19.99 -3.77 -14.39
CA ALA A 68 19.21 -2.81 -13.62
C ALA A 68 19.27 -1.41 -14.25
N LEU A 69 20.45 -0.91 -14.62
CA LEU A 69 20.61 0.37 -15.31
C LEU A 69 19.87 0.42 -16.64
N LYS A 70 19.97 -0.65 -17.45
CA LYS A 70 19.23 -0.76 -18.72
C LYS A 70 17.73 -0.74 -18.48
N ASN A 71 17.24 -1.44 -17.47
CA ASN A 71 15.82 -1.46 -17.12
C ASN A 71 15.36 -0.09 -16.61
N SER A 72 16.14 0.58 -15.77
CA SER A 72 15.86 1.96 -15.33
C SER A 72 15.78 2.93 -16.49
N TYR A 73 16.75 2.88 -17.43
CA TYR A 73 16.74 3.73 -18.63
C TYR A 73 15.48 3.51 -19.47
N ASN A 74 15.08 2.25 -19.67
CA ASN A 74 13.84 1.94 -20.38
C ASN A 74 12.61 2.51 -19.65
N GLY A 75 12.57 2.41 -18.31
CA GLY A 75 11.51 2.98 -17.48
C GLY A 75 11.41 4.50 -17.65
N PHE A 76 12.53 5.22 -17.54
CA PHE A 76 12.58 6.67 -17.80
C PHE A 76 12.11 7.03 -19.22
N ARG A 77 12.55 6.27 -20.23
CA ARG A 77 12.14 6.51 -21.62
C ARG A 77 10.63 6.35 -21.81
N VAL A 78 10.03 5.34 -21.18
CA VAL A 78 8.57 5.15 -21.20
C VAL A 78 7.87 6.30 -20.50
N ALA A 79 8.28 6.65 -19.28
CA ALA A 79 7.68 7.77 -18.53
C ALA A 79 7.74 9.09 -19.31
N ILE A 80 8.89 9.42 -19.92
CA ILE A 80 9.01 10.64 -20.74
C ILE A 80 8.05 10.62 -21.94
N ARG A 81 7.86 9.46 -22.59
CA ARG A 81 7.07 9.38 -23.82
C ARG A 81 5.57 9.34 -23.53
N GLU A 82 5.14 8.53 -22.57
CA GLU A 82 3.74 8.24 -22.31
C GLU A 82 3.11 9.21 -21.29
N GLU A 83 3.88 9.69 -20.30
CA GLU A 83 3.34 10.45 -19.17
C GLU A 83 3.55 11.96 -19.32
N SER A 84 2.48 12.71 -19.61
CA SER A 84 2.55 14.16 -19.77
C SER A 84 2.89 14.89 -18.47
N ALA A 85 2.38 14.41 -17.34
CA ALA A 85 2.64 14.99 -16.03
C ALA A 85 4.13 14.84 -15.66
N PHE A 86 4.70 13.63 -15.82
CA PHE A 86 6.14 13.41 -15.67
C PHE A 86 7.00 14.34 -16.54
N ARG A 87 6.62 14.62 -17.80
CA ARG A 87 7.36 15.59 -18.63
C ARG A 87 7.33 17.01 -18.07
N GLN A 88 6.20 17.45 -17.52
CA GLN A 88 6.08 18.77 -16.90
C GLN A 88 6.98 18.88 -15.68
N GLU A 89 6.93 17.89 -14.79
CA GLU A 89 7.78 17.83 -13.61
C GLU A 89 9.26 17.71 -13.95
N LEU A 90 9.61 16.92 -14.96
CA LEU A 90 10.99 16.82 -15.45
C LEU A 90 11.49 18.14 -16.03
N THR A 91 10.63 18.89 -16.71
CA THR A 91 10.97 20.24 -17.21
C THR A 91 11.21 21.21 -16.05
N LEU A 92 10.35 21.18 -15.02
CA LEU A 92 10.56 21.97 -13.80
C LEU A 92 11.85 21.57 -13.10
N ALA A 93 12.13 20.27 -12.98
CA ALA A 93 13.36 19.77 -12.38
C ALA A 93 14.60 20.23 -13.15
N ALA A 94 14.57 20.24 -14.48
CA ALA A 94 15.65 20.74 -15.32
C ALA A 94 15.97 22.23 -15.08
N ILE A 95 15.01 23.02 -14.60
CA ILE A 95 15.19 24.44 -14.24
C ILE A 95 15.60 24.57 -12.77
N MET A 96 14.91 23.88 -11.88
CA MET A 96 15.08 23.99 -10.43
C MET A 96 16.41 23.39 -9.95
N LEU A 97 16.87 22.29 -10.52
CA LEU A 97 18.13 21.67 -10.10
C LEU A 97 19.36 22.58 -10.35
N PRO A 98 19.53 23.23 -11.51
CA PRO A 98 20.56 24.25 -11.68
C PRO A 98 20.44 25.39 -10.67
N ILE A 99 19.23 25.92 -10.44
CA ILE A 99 19.02 27.00 -9.46
C ILE A 99 19.49 26.56 -8.07
N ALA A 100 19.10 25.38 -7.62
CA ALA A 100 19.51 24.82 -6.34
C ALA A 100 21.03 24.61 -6.25
N ALA A 101 21.69 24.22 -7.35
CA ALA A 101 23.13 24.04 -7.40
C ALA A 101 23.91 25.35 -7.21
N PHE A 102 23.43 26.45 -7.81
CA PHE A 102 24.14 27.73 -7.83
C PHE A 102 23.72 28.73 -6.75
N VAL A 103 22.58 28.54 -6.09
CA VAL A 103 22.13 29.46 -5.05
C VAL A 103 23.07 29.43 -3.82
N PRO A 104 23.45 30.60 -3.25
CA PRO A 104 24.39 30.68 -2.14
C PRO A 104 23.70 30.36 -0.81
N VAL A 105 23.41 29.08 -0.61
CA VAL A 105 22.86 28.52 0.64
C VAL A 105 23.83 27.51 1.24
N GLU A 106 23.65 27.22 2.53
CA GLU A 106 24.39 26.19 3.23
C GLU A 106 24.12 24.78 2.63
N PRO A 107 25.03 23.81 2.82
CA PRO A 107 24.92 22.49 2.21
C PRO A 107 23.62 21.74 2.54
N ALA A 108 23.12 21.86 3.78
CA ALA A 108 21.88 21.21 4.19
C ALA A 108 20.66 21.76 3.43
N SER A 109 20.54 23.09 3.36
CA SER A 109 19.51 23.76 2.57
C SER A 109 19.58 23.39 1.09
N ARG A 110 20.80 23.33 0.50
CA ARG A 110 20.98 22.88 -0.89
C ARG A 110 20.50 21.44 -1.10
N ALA A 111 20.83 20.54 -0.17
CA ALA A 111 20.40 19.15 -0.22
C ALA A 111 18.87 19.01 -0.15
N LEU A 112 18.19 19.84 0.66
CA LEU A 112 16.73 19.88 0.73
C LEU A 112 16.08 20.40 -0.58
N LEU A 113 16.64 21.45 -1.18
CA LEU A 113 16.16 21.98 -2.47
C LEU A 113 16.26 20.94 -3.60
N ILE A 114 17.40 20.25 -3.69
CA ILE A 114 17.61 19.18 -4.67
C ILE A 114 16.73 17.96 -4.33
N GLY A 115 16.74 17.54 -3.06
CA GLY A 115 16.06 16.34 -2.60
C GLY A 115 14.55 16.40 -2.80
N THR A 116 13.92 17.55 -2.59
CA THR A 116 12.47 17.70 -2.80
C THR A 116 12.08 17.67 -4.28
N VAL A 117 12.91 18.19 -5.18
CA VAL A 117 12.70 18.05 -6.64
C VAL A 117 12.84 16.60 -7.07
N LEU A 118 13.84 15.88 -6.57
CA LEU A 118 14.01 14.46 -6.85
C LEU A 118 12.86 13.62 -6.25
N LEU A 119 12.37 13.98 -5.07
CA LEU A 119 11.23 13.32 -4.44
C LEU A 119 9.98 13.40 -5.32
N VAL A 120 9.68 14.57 -5.89
CA VAL A 120 8.57 14.75 -6.84
C VAL A 120 8.69 13.78 -8.01
N LEU A 121 9.85 13.74 -8.68
CA LEU A 121 10.08 12.82 -9.81
C LEU A 121 9.96 11.33 -9.41
N ILE A 122 10.44 10.97 -8.21
CA ILE A 122 10.34 9.60 -7.70
C ILE A 122 8.87 9.23 -7.49
N VAL A 123 8.11 10.09 -6.80
CA VAL A 123 6.70 9.82 -6.49
C VAL A 123 5.85 9.76 -7.76
N GLU A 124 6.13 10.60 -8.75
CA GLU A 124 5.45 10.57 -10.04
C GLU A 124 5.75 9.28 -10.82
N LEU A 125 7.02 8.84 -10.88
CA LEU A 125 7.36 7.55 -11.49
C LEU A 125 6.67 6.37 -10.80
N LEU A 126 6.57 6.41 -9.47
CA LEU A 126 5.83 5.41 -8.70
C LEU A 126 4.33 5.48 -9.01
N ASN A 127 3.75 6.68 -9.08
CA ASN A 127 2.35 6.88 -9.43
C ASN A 127 2.03 6.30 -10.81
N SER A 128 2.79 6.66 -11.85
CA SER A 128 2.60 6.11 -13.21
C SER A 128 2.79 4.59 -13.26
N SER A 129 3.69 4.04 -12.45
CA SER A 129 3.87 2.57 -12.36
C SER A 129 2.64 1.87 -11.76
N VAL A 130 2.03 2.47 -10.74
CA VAL A 130 0.81 1.97 -10.10
C VAL A 130 -0.38 2.09 -11.05
N GLU A 131 -0.53 3.22 -11.74
CA GLU A 131 -1.56 3.42 -12.76
C GLU A 131 -1.46 2.37 -13.86
N THR A 132 -0.26 2.16 -14.42
CA THR A 132 0.00 1.15 -15.45
C THR A 132 -0.36 -0.27 -14.97
N ALA A 133 -0.02 -0.60 -13.71
CA ALA A 133 -0.33 -1.90 -13.13
C ALA A 133 -1.85 -2.09 -12.94
N ILE A 134 -2.55 -1.07 -12.46
CA ILE A 134 -4.00 -1.08 -12.27
C ILE A 134 -4.71 -1.19 -13.62
N ASP A 135 -4.29 -0.44 -14.62
CA ASP A 135 -4.89 -0.45 -15.96
C ASP A 135 -4.71 -1.80 -16.66
N ARG A 136 -3.66 -2.55 -16.32
CA ARG A 136 -3.47 -3.92 -16.81
C ARG A 136 -4.44 -4.93 -16.18
N ILE A 137 -4.83 -4.73 -14.92
CA ILE A 137 -5.61 -5.72 -14.13
C ILE A 137 -7.11 -5.40 -14.16
N SER A 138 -7.50 -4.14 -14.24
CA SER A 138 -8.88 -3.68 -14.10
C SER A 138 -9.58 -3.53 -15.46
N LEU A 139 -10.05 -4.64 -16.04
CA LEU A 139 -10.86 -4.59 -17.27
C LEU A 139 -12.30 -4.09 -17.02
N GLU A 140 -12.79 -4.19 -15.78
CA GLU A 140 -14.04 -3.55 -15.31
C GLU A 140 -13.70 -2.44 -14.29
N ARG A 141 -14.47 -1.34 -14.30
CA ARG A 141 -14.28 -0.22 -13.36
C ARG A 141 -14.58 -0.67 -11.93
N HIS A 142 -13.54 -1.03 -11.18
CA HIS A 142 -13.64 -1.34 -9.76
C HIS A 142 -13.37 -0.12 -8.88
N GLU A 143 -14.19 0.06 -7.85
CA GLU A 143 -14.02 1.10 -6.81
C GLU A 143 -12.62 1.08 -6.17
N LEU A 144 -12.00 -0.10 -6.06
CA LEU A 144 -10.63 -0.24 -5.55
C LEU A 144 -9.57 0.34 -6.49
N SER A 145 -9.72 0.14 -7.80
CA SER A 145 -8.84 0.70 -8.82
C SER A 145 -8.86 2.22 -8.78
N LYS A 146 -10.06 2.81 -8.63
CA LYS A 146 -10.21 4.26 -8.46
C LYS A 146 -9.49 4.76 -7.21
N ARG A 147 -9.72 4.13 -6.05
CA ARG A 147 -9.07 4.51 -4.79
C ARG A 147 -7.55 4.44 -4.87
N ALA A 148 -7.00 3.42 -5.52
CA ALA A 148 -5.55 3.28 -5.65
C ALA A 148 -4.94 4.40 -6.51
N LYS A 149 -5.61 4.82 -7.60
CA LYS A 149 -5.21 5.98 -8.39
C LYS A 149 -5.33 7.29 -7.61
N ASP A 150 -6.44 7.48 -6.89
CA ASP A 150 -6.66 8.67 -6.06
C ASP A 150 -5.55 8.83 -5.00
N LEU A 151 -5.13 7.73 -4.36
CA LEU A 151 -4.03 7.73 -3.40
C LEU A 151 -2.67 8.03 -4.05
N GLY A 152 -2.42 7.51 -5.25
CA GLY A 152 -1.22 7.82 -6.02
C GLY A 152 -1.11 9.31 -6.35
N SER A 153 -2.18 9.89 -6.89
CA SER A 153 -2.28 11.33 -7.16
C SER A 153 -2.16 12.19 -5.88
N ALA A 154 -2.71 11.72 -4.76
CA ALA A 154 -2.55 12.40 -3.47
C ALA A 154 -1.08 12.41 -3.00
N ALA A 155 -0.33 11.32 -3.21
CA ALA A 155 1.08 11.25 -2.89
C ALA A 155 1.91 12.27 -3.70
N VAL A 156 1.65 12.38 -5.02
CA VAL A 156 2.27 13.39 -5.89
C VAL A 156 1.98 14.79 -5.37
N THR A 157 0.72 15.07 -5.01
CA THR A 157 0.31 16.37 -4.44
C THR A 157 1.07 16.69 -3.16
N VAL A 158 1.25 15.73 -2.26
CA VAL A 158 2.02 15.93 -1.02
C VAL A 158 3.49 16.20 -1.31
N ALA A 159 4.10 15.51 -2.28
CA ALA A 159 5.47 15.75 -2.70
C ALA A 159 5.65 17.16 -3.29
N LEU A 160 4.70 17.61 -4.13
CA LEU A 160 4.68 18.98 -4.67
C LEU A 160 4.54 20.03 -3.57
N CYS A 161 3.65 19.83 -2.61
CA CYS A 161 3.49 20.72 -1.44
C CYS A 161 4.80 20.80 -0.62
N ALA A 162 5.46 19.68 -0.37
CA ALA A 162 6.74 19.64 0.34
C ALA A 162 7.84 20.39 -0.43
N CYS A 163 7.89 20.24 -1.75
CA CYS A 163 8.80 20.96 -2.64
C CYS A 163 8.56 22.47 -2.59
N VAL A 164 7.33 22.93 -2.81
CA VAL A 164 6.96 24.35 -2.75
C VAL A 164 7.26 24.94 -1.38
N ALA A 165 6.90 24.25 -0.30
CA ALA A 165 7.15 24.73 1.06
C ALA A 165 8.65 24.88 1.34
N THR A 166 9.45 23.87 0.98
CA THR A 166 10.91 23.87 1.19
C THR A 166 11.58 25.00 0.40
N TRP A 167 11.21 25.15 -0.88
CA TRP A 167 11.72 26.21 -1.73
C TRP A 167 11.32 27.60 -1.23
N GLY A 168 10.05 27.79 -0.85
CA GLY A 168 9.55 29.03 -0.30
C GLY A 168 10.23 29.42 1.02
N LEU A 169 10.45 28.47 1.92
CA LEU A 169 11.10 28.71 3.21
C LEU A 169 12.59 29.06 3.08
N ILE A 170 13.30 28.43 2.15
CA ILE A 170 14.75 28.66 1.96
C ILE A 170 15.00 29.90 1.10
N LEU A 171 14.31 30.04 -0.03
CA LEU A 171 14.56 31.13 -0.99
C LEU A 171 13.73 32.38 -0.72
N GLY A 172 12.57 32.27 -0.08
CA GLY A 172 11.68 33.41 0.21
C GLY A 172 12.39 34.55 0.94
N PRO A 173 13.08 34.28 2.07
CA PRO A 173 13.84 35.31 2.78
C PRO A 173 14.96 35.91 1.92
N LEU A 174 15.68 35.08 1.16
CA LEU A 174 16.80 35.53 0.30
C LEU A 174 16.32 36.48 -0.81
N VAL A 175 15.19 36.17 -1.43
CA VAL A 175 14.59 37.01 -2.46
C VAL A 175 14.05 38.30 -1.84
N TRP A 176 13.36 38.23 -0.72
CA TRP A 176 12.84 39.41 -0.02
C TRP A 176 13.94 40.38 0.36
N HIS A 177 15.02 39.90 0.98
CA HIS A 177 16.15 40.75 1.35
C HIS A 177 16.84 41.43 0.15
N LYS A 178 16.87 40.77 -1.01
CA LYS A 178 17.42 41.37 -2.25
C LYS A 178 16.50 42.39 -2.91
N LEU A 179 15.19 42.30 -2.69
CA LEU A 179 14.21 43.20 -3.30
C LEU A 179 13.84 44.39 -2.40
N ALA A 180 13.93 44.21 -1.09
CA ALA A 180 13.59 45.23 -0.09
C ALA A 180 14.79 46.10 0.34
N GLY A 181 16.00 45.80 -0.16
CA GLY A 181 17.22 46.62 -0.02
C GLY A 181 17.58 47.28 -1.34
#